data_AF-A0A926BHA0-F1
#
_entry.id   AF-A0A926BHA0-F1
#
_cell.length_a   1.000
_cell.length_b   1.000
_cell.length_c   1.000
_cell.angle_alpha   90.00
_cell.angle_beta   90.00
_cell.angle_gamma   90.00
#
_symmetry.space_group_name_H-M   'P 1'
#
loop_
_entity.id
_entity.type
_entity.pdbx_description
1 polymer ?
#
loop_
_entity_poly.entity_id
_entity_poly.type
_entity_poly.pdbx_seq_one_letter_code
_entity_poly.pdbx_strand_id
1 'polypeptide(L)'
;MLAIPSLPFWKQSKADKPVEHTFRTGKHKIVYETVGEGPSLLLIHGLSGSGRWWKNNLPVLSQSFTCHVLELVGYGANRAFKPLPLIHAAEAIASFIATELPEGKAHLIGHSMGGHICSYLAAQYPERVDRMILAAASGLVRSDVVRMAMRLPVAGHYSPLDFLPTLAMDAFRAGPLNLFLSTLDILGSDTTEIIKKITAPTLLVFGDRDNLVPPAAGEAMHLLIPGSHLEIIEGAGHVLMWDHPKTFNRLALDFLIPGVPLVPTAAPVR
;
A
#
# COMPACT_ATOMS: atom_id res chain seq x y z
N MET A 1 -24.26 11.71 18.44
CA MET A 1 -23.27 11.03 17.57
C MET A 1 -22.88 9.74 18.27
N LEU A 2 -23.45 8.60 17.88
CA LEU A 2 -23.19 7.32 18.57
C LEU A 2 -21.77 6.85 18.24
N ALA A 3 -20.93 6.73 19.26
CA ALA A 3 -19.59 6.17 19.13
C ALA A 3 -19.73 4.67 18.82
N ILE A 4 -19.45 4.28 17.59
CA ILE A 4 -19.28 2.87 17.22
C ILE A 4 -17.90 2.48 17.78
N PRO A 5 -17.81 1.53 18.73
CA PRO A 5 -16.52 1.13 19.31
C PRO A 5 -15.57 0.62 18.21
N SER A 6 -14.28 0.97 18.33
CA SER A 6 -13.22 0.37 17.51
C SER A 6 -13.13 -1.11 17.85
N LEU A 7 -13.59 -1.96 16.94
CA LEU A 7 -13.29 -3.39 17.03
C LEU A 7 -11.83 -3.58 16.59
N PRO A 8 -11.03 -4.38 17.33
CA PRO A 8 -9.70 -4.76 16.86
C PRO A 8 -9.80 -5.37 15.47
N PHE A 9 -8.80 -5.11 14.62
CA PHE A 9 -8.84 -5.42 13.20
C PHE A 9 -8.96 -6.93 12.90
N TRP A 10 -8.71 -7.80 13.90
CA TRP A 10 -8.52 -9.24 13.74
C TRP A 10 -9.22 -10.08 14.83
N LYS A 11 -9.68 -11.30 14.49
CA LYS A 11 -10.08 -12.36 15.45
C LYS A 11 -9.00 -13.45 15.54
N GLN A 12 -8.12 -13.31 16.54
CA GLN A 12 -7.30 -14.28 17.32
C GLN A 12 -6.32 -15.29 16.68
N SER A 13 -5.09 -15.28 17.23
CA SER A 13 -4.51 -16.36 18.08
C SER A 13 -3.98 -15.71 19.38
N LYS A 14 -3.80 -16.46 20.48
CA LYS A 14 -3.46 -15.92 21.82
C LYS A 14 -2.04 -15.33 21.96
N ALA A 15 -1.13 -15.55 21.01
CA ALA A 15 0.28 -15.19 21.18
C ALA A 15 0.62 -13.76 20.73
N ASP A 16 0.02 -13.26 19.64
CA ASP A 16 0.38 -11.95 19.07
C ASP A 16 -0.86 -11.13 18.79
N LYS A 17 -1.36 -10.40 19.79
CA LYS A 17 -2.39 -9.38 19.53
C LYS A 17 -1.70 -8.14 18.95
N PRO A 18 -2.08 -7.65 17.76
CA PRO A 18 -1.64 -6.35 17.30
C PRO A 18 -1.96 -5.30 18.36
N VAL A 19 -0.95 -4.48 18.64
CA VAL A 19 -1.07 -3.36 19.56
C VAL A 19 -1.31 -2.12 18.73
N GLU A 20 -2.41 -1.42 18.99
CA GLU A 20 -2.67 -0.13 18.36
C GLU A 20 -1.77 0.94 19.02
N HIS A 21 -1.07 1.68 18.17
CA HIS A 21 -0.20 2.78 18.55
C HIS A 21 -0.66 4.06 17.86
N THR A 22 -0.21 5.18 18.41
CA THR A 22 -0.41 6.49 17.81
C THR A 22 0.89 7.26 17.83
N PHE A 23 1.32 7.71 16.66
CA PHE A 23 2.42 8.65 16.48
C PHE A 23 1.89 10.02 16.07
N ARG A 24 2.58 11.09 16.49
CA ARG A 24 2.22 12.47 16.14
C ARG A 24 3.40 13.16 15.48
N THR A 25 3.15 13.73 14.31
CA THR A 25 4.12 14.56 13.57
C THR A 25 3.45 15.89 13.23
N GLY A 26 3.91 16.96 13.88
CA GLY A 26 3.25 18.26 13.83
C GLY A 26 1.78 18.19 14.25
N LYS A 27 0.87 18.56 13.33
CA LYS A 27 -0.59 18.49 13.54
C LYS A 27 -1.20 17.15 13.12
N HIS A 28 -0.41 16.26 12.53
CA HIS A 28 -0.88 15.00 11.98
C HIS A 28 -0.71 13.87 12.98
N LYS A 29 -1.63 12.91 12.90
CA LYS A 29 -1.67 11.72 13.73
C LYS A 29 -1.58 10.52 12.80
N ILE A 30 -0.68 9.59 13.08
CA ILE A 30 -0.62 8.28 12.41
C ILE A 30 -1.09 7.26 13.43
N VAL A 31 -2.10 6.47 13.07
CA VAL A 31 -2.53 5.30 13.84
C VAL A 31 -1.93 4.08 13.14
N TYR A 32 -1.39 3.14 13.91
CA TYR A 32 -0.78 1.94 13.33
C TYR A 32 -0.87 0.75 14.28
N GLU A 33 -0.81 -0.45 13.72
CA GLU A 33 -0.65 -1.68 14.48
C GLU A 33 0.72 -2.30 14.24
N THR A 34 1.31 -2.91 15.26
CA THR A 34 2.58 -3.66 15.14
C THR A 34 2.37 -5.14 15.44
N VAL A 35 2.94 -6.02 14.61
CA VAL A 35 2.93 -7.49 14.79
C VAL A 35 4.23 -8.11 14.27
N GLY A 36 4.75 -9.11 14.98
CA GLY A 36 5.94 -9.86 14.58
C GLY A 36 7.24 -9.29 15.14
N GLU A 37 8.33 -9.96 14.80
CA GLU A 37 9.69 -9.58 15.19
C GLU A 37 10.61 -9.69 13.95
N GLY A 38 11.63 -8.83 13.89
CA GLY A 38 12.56 -8.74 12.76
C GLY A 38 12.66 -7.33 12.18
N PRO A 39 13.24 -7.15 10.97
CA PRO A 39 13.36 -5.85 10.34
C PRO A 39 12.00 -5.15 10.16
N SER A 40 11.97 -3.83 10.26
CA SER A 40 10.73 -3.06 10.13
C SER A 40 10.18 -3.12 8.71
N LEU A 41 8.90 -3.47 8.59
CA LEU A 41 8.14 -3.53 7.33
C LEU A 41 6.85 -2.72 7.45
N LEU A 42 6.69 -1.67 6.66
CA LEU A 42 5.49 -0.83 6.66
C LEU A 42 4.51 -1.32 5.59
N LEU A 43 3.24 -1.47 5.98
CA LEU A 43 2.14 -1.86 5.11
C LEU A 43 1.16 -0.68 4.94
N ILE A 44 1.07 -0.14 3.72
CA ILE A 44 0.36 1.12 3.42
C ILE A 44 -0.76 0.85 2.41
N HIS A 45 -2.01 0.98 2.86
CA HIS A 45 -3.19 0.65 2.08
C HIS A 45 -3.52 1.69 0.98
N GLY A 46 -4.37 1.29 0.03
CA GLY A 46 -4.86 2.14 -1.04
C GLY A 46 -5.99 3.10 -0.65
N LEU A 47 -6.54 3.81 -1.64
CA LEU A 47 -7.70 4.69 -1.46
C LEU A 47 -8.87 3.91 -0.85
N SER A 48 -9.61 4.57 0.05
CA SER A 48 -10.71 3.99 0.83
C SER A 48 -10.31 2.85 1.76
N GLY A 49 -9.03 2.48 1.85
CA GLY A 49 -8.60 1.28 2.54
C GLY A 49 -8.47 1.42 4.05
N SER A 50 -7.98 0.34 4.64
CA SER A 50 -7.55 0.25 6.03
C SER A 50 -6.53 -0.88 6.18
N GLY A 51 -5.96 -1.03 7.37
CA GLY A 51 -5.08 -2.14 7.72
C GLY A 51 -5.71 -3.52 7.50
N ARG A 52 -7.05 -3.61 7.47
CA ARG A 52 -7.79 -4.85 7.16
C ARG A 52 -7.41 -5.44 5.82
N TRP A 53 -6.98 -4.63 4.86
CA TRP A 53 -6.65 -5.09 3.51
C TRP A 53 -5.46 -6.04 3.48
N TRP A 54 -4.66 -6.06 4.54
CA TRP A 54 -3.50 -6.92 4.70
C TRP A 54 -3.81 -8.25 5.42
N LYS A 55 -5.08 -8.60 5.61
CA LYS A 55 -5.50 -9.78 6.41
C LYS A 55 -4.86 -11.09 5.99
N ASN A 56 -4.68 -11.26 4.69
CA ASN A 56 -4.16 -12.48 4.09
C ASN A 56 -2.62 -12.45 3.96
N ASN A 57 -1.99 -11.32 4.28
CA ASN A 57 -0.56 -11.08 4.12
C ASN A 57 0.16 -11.05 5.48
N LEU A 58 -0.45 -10.37 6.45
CA LEU A 58 0.13 -10.14 7.77
C LEU A 58 0.56 -11.43 8.48
N PRO A 59 -0.24 -12.53 8.53
CA PRO A 59 0.18 -13.76 9.22
C PRO A 59 1.40 -14.46 8.61
N VAL A 60 1.72 -14.16 7.34
CA VAL A 60 2.88 -14.72 6.64
C VAL A 60 4.08 -13.79 6.79
N LEU A 61 3.88 -12.48 6.56
CA LEU A 61 4.95 -11.49 6.61
C LEU A 61 5.49 -11.30 8.04
N SER A 62 4.63 -11.35 9.06
CA SER A 62 5.04 -11.16 10.46
C SER A 62 5.91 -12.28 11.02
N GLN A 63 6.11 -13.37 10.27
CA GLN A 63 7.03 -14.46 10.64
C GLN A 63 8.50 -14.09 10.40
N SER A 64 8.76 -13.04 9.61
CA SER A 64 10.13 -12.62 9.26
C SER A 64 10.37 -11.12 9.47
N PHE A 65 9.33 -10.34 9.73
CA PHE A 65 9.39 -8.89 9.86
C PHE A 65 8.60 -8.41 11.07
N THR A 66 9.01 -7.26 11.61
CA THR A 66 8.15 -6.43 12.45
C THR A 66 7.24 -5.62 11.52
N CYS A 67 6.01 -6.07 11.33
CA CYS A 67 5.05 -5.42 10.43
C CYS A 67 4.36 -4.25 11.15
N HIS A 68 4.47 -3.05 10.57
CA HIS A 68 3.76 -1.85 10.98
C HIS A 68 2.65 -1.54 9.98
N VAL A 69 1.40 -1.82 10.34
CA VAL A 69 0.21 -1.63 9.49
C VAL A 69 -0.33 -0.22 9.71
N LEU A 70 -0.16 0.66 8.74
CA LEU A 70 -0.53 2.07 8.89
C LEU A 70 -1.99 2.34 8.51
N GLU A 71 -2.63 3.23 9.27
CA GLU A 71 -3.93 3.83 8.98
C GLU A 71 -3.73 5.27 8.50
N LEU A 72 -3.92 5.49 7.19
CA LEU A 72 -3.76 6.82 6.59
C LEU A 72 -4.78 7.81 7.16
N VAL A 73 -4.37 9.08 7.30
CA VAL A 73 -5.24 10.15 7.81
C VAL A 73 -6.48 10.29 6.94
N GLY A 74 -7.67 10.18 7.55
CA GLY A 74 -8.96 10.20 6.86
C GLY A 74 -9.53 8.81 6.57
N TYR A 75 -8.80 7.74 6.89
CA TYR A 75 -9.14 6.35 6.55
C TYR A 75 -9.14 5.42 7.76
N GLY A 76 -9.77 4.24 7.57
CA GLY A 76 -10.00 3.21 8.57
C GLY A 76 -10.19 3.73 10.01
N ALA A 77 -9.24 3.45 10.91
CA ALA A 77 -9.30 3.88 12.31
C ALA A 77 -8.86 5.35 12.52
N ASN A 78 -8.07 5.90 11.59
CA ASN A 78 -7.55 7.27 11.66
C ASN A 78 -8.49 8.29 11.00
N ARG A 79 -9.73 8.35 11.50
CA ARG A 79 -10.78 9.23 10.95
C ARG A 79 -10.40 10.71 11.05
N ALA A 80 -10.60 11.44 9.95
CA ALA A 80 -10.39 12.87 9.86
C ALA A 80 -11.38 13.51 8.88
N PHE A 81 -11.66 14.81 9.06
CA PHE A 81 -12.58 15.57 8.20
C PHE A 81 -12.04 15.78 6.78
N LYS A 82 -10.71 15.81 6.64
CA LYS A 82 -10.01 15.85 5.34
C LYS A 82 -8.86 14.84 5.38
N PRO A 83 -8.59 14.15 4.27
CA PRO A 83 -7.40 13.32 4.15
C PRO A 83 -6.15 14.20 4.09
N LEU A 84 -5.02 13.61 4.42
CA LEU A 84 -3.73 14.27 4.22
C LEU A 84 -3.33 14.13 2.74
N PRO A 85 -2.86 15.21 2.08
CA PRO A 85 -2.36 15.10 0.71
C PRO A 85 -1.21 14.10 0.58
N LEU A 86 -1.05 13.45 -0.57
CA LEU A 86 -0.13 12.33 -0.77
C LEU A 86 1.32 12.67 -0.40
N ILE A 87 1.79 13.85 -0.81
CA ILE A 87 3.15 14.34 -0.50
C ILE A 87 3.32 14.52 1.02
N HIS A 88 2.39 15.19 1.68
CA HIS A 88 2.44 15.38 3.13
C HIS A 88 2.27 14.05 3.89
N ALA A 89 1.55 13.07 3.33
CA ALA A 89 1.49 11.72 3.88
C ALA A 89 2.86 11.03 3.80
N ALA A 90 3.60 11.18 2.70
CA ALA A 90 4.97 10.69 2.59
C ALA A 90 5.89 11.35 3.62
N GLU A 91 5.82 12.66 3.81
CA GLU A 91 6.60 13.40 4.82
C GLU A 91 6.28 12.93 6.25
N ALA A 92 5.00 12.73 6.55
CA ALA A 92 4.55 12.25 7.86
C ALA A 92 5.06 10.83 8.14
N ILE A 93 5.05 9.95 7.13
CA ILE A 93 5.57 8.58 7.24
C ILE A 93 7.12 8.60 7.36
N ALA A 94 7.81 9.49 6.64
CA ALA A 94 9.27 9.64 6.80
C ALA A 94 9.63 10.04 8.24
N SER A 95 8.89 10.99 8.81
CA SER A 95 9.06 11.42 10.22
C SER A 95 8.78 10.28 11.21
N PHE A 96 7.74 9.47 10.93
CA PHE A 96 7.45 8.25 11.70
C PHE A 96 8.61 7.26 11.64
N ILE A 97 9.12 6.94 10.45
CA ILE A 97 10.26 6.04 10.27
C ILE A 97 11.49 6.54 11.03
N ALA A 98 11.80 7.83 10.93
CA ALA A 98 12.96 8.42 11.57
C ALA A 98 12.88 8.44 13.11
N THR A 99 11.67 8.45 13.68
CA THR A 99 11.47 8.64 15.12
C THR A 99 11.14 7.34 15.86
N GLU A 100 10.31 6.49 15.26
CA GLU A 100 9.72 5.34 15.94
C GLU A 100 10.42 4.02 15.59
N LEU A 101 11.12 3.96 14.45
CA LEU A 101 11.63 2.68 13.95
C LEU A 101 13.13 2.50 14.24
N PRO A 102 13.55 1.26 14.54
CA PRO A 102 14.96 0.91 14.63
C PRO A 102 15.71 1.30 13.37
N GLU A 103 16.95 1.76 13.53
CA GLU A 103 17.83 2.19 12.42
C GLU A 103 17.30 3.39 11.59
N GLY A 104 16.12 3.93 11.92
CA GLY A 104 15.51 5.05 11.20
C GLY A 104 15.22 4.75 9.73
N LYS A 105 14.97 3.48 9.37
CA LYS A 105 14.65 3.01 8.02
C LYS A 105 13.70 1.79 8.07
N ALA A 106 13.04 1.49 6.96
CA ALA A 106 12.18 0.31 6.85
C ALA A 106 12.08 -0.24 5.43
N HIS A 107 11.64 -1.49 5.32
CA HIS A 107 11.03 -2.00 4.10
C HIS A 107 9.61 -1.44 3.95
N LEU A 108 9.14 -1.26 2.72
CA LEU A 108 7.82 -0.70 2.43
C LEU A 108 7.02 -1.61 1.49
N ILE A 109 5.72 -1.77 1.75
CA ILE A 109 4.74 -2.26 0.78
C ILE A 109 3.60 -1.25 0.69
N GLY A 110 3.45 -0.62 -0.47
CA GLY A 110 2.38 0.32 -0.74
C GLY A 110 1.43 -0.21 -1.81
N HIS A 111 0.13 -0.28 -1.50
CA HIS A 111 -0.91 -0.64 -2.47
C HIS A 111 -1.56 0.60 -3.07
N SER A 112 -1.65 0.70 -4.39
CA SER A 112 -2.38 1.75 -5.10
C SER A 112 -1.97 3.16 -4.65
N MET A 113 -2.87 3.92 -4.01
CA MET A 113 -2.56 5.21 -3.38
C MET A 113 -1.40 5.11 -2.38
N GLY A 114 -1.31 4.03 -1.61
CA GLY A 114 -0.18 3.77 -0.72
C GLY A 114 1.14 3.60 -1.49
N GLY A 115 1.11 2.98 -2.67
CA GLY A 115 2.28 2.89 -3.56
C GLY A 115 2.70 4.24 -4.14
N HIS A 116 1.74 5.12 -4.42
CA HIS A 116 2.00 6.51 -4.81
C HIS A 116 2.71 7.27 -3.67
N ILE A 117 2.23 7.14 -2.43
CA ILE A 117 2.87 7.73 -1.25
C ILE A 117 4.29 7.16 -1.06
N CYS A 118 4.47 5.84 -1.17
CA CYS A 118 5.79 5.19 -1.10
C CYS A 118 6.74 5.74 -2.17
N SER A 119 6.25 6.02 -3.37
CA SER A 119 7.06 6.59 -4.46
C SER A 119 7.59 7.99 -4.10
N TYR A 120 6.76 8.84 -3.50
CA TYR A 120 7.22 10.14 -2.97
C TYR A 120 8.21 9.97 -1.83
N LEU A 121 7.93 9.07 -0.90
CA LEU A 121 8.77 8.80 0.27
C LEU A 121 10.17 8.33 -0.16
N ALA A 122 10.25 7.31 -1.01
CA ALA A 122 11.51 6.73 -1.47
C ALA A 122 12.35 7.71 -2.32
N ALA A 123 11.71 8.62 -3.05
CA ALA A 123 12.41 9.59 -3.86
C ALA A 123 12.92 10.80 -3.07
N GLN A 124 12.23 11.21 -2.00
CA GLN A 124 12.59 12.38 -1.19
C GLN A 124 13.42 12.03 0.05
N TYR A 125 13.20 10.85 0.60
CA TYR A 125 13.84 10.36 1.83
C TYR A 125 14.44 8.97 1.59
N PRO A 126 15.36 8.82 0.62
CA PRO A 126 15.90 7.52 0.23
C PRO A 126 16.59 6.79 1.38
N GLU A 127 17.15 7.52 2.35
CA GLU A 127 17.79 6.95 3.54
C GLU A 127 16.81 6.25 4.50
N ARG A 128 15.50 6.48 4.32
CA ARG A 128 14.44 5.86 5.13
C ARG A 128 13.91 4.56 4.53
N VAL A 129 14.29 4.23 3.30
CA VAL A 129 13.70 3.12 2.54
C VAL A 129 14.78 2.10 2.20
N ASP A 130 14.67 0.90 2.78
CA ASP A 130 15.64 -0.17 2.54
C ASP A 130 15.29 -0.97 1.27
N ARG A 131 14.05 -1.47 1.19
CA ARG A 131 13.49 -2.13 0.00
C ARG A 131 12.01 -1.80 -0.13
N MET A 132 11.48 -1.74 -1.34
CA MET A 132 10.11 -1.29 -1.57
C MET A 132 9.35 -2.19 -2.55
N ILE A 133 8.09 -2.48 -2.23
CA ILE A 133 7.13 -3.12 -3.12
C ILE A 133 6.01 -2.14 -3.43
N LEU A 134 5.78 -1.89 -4.72
CA LEU A 134 4.70 -1.06 -5.23
C LEU A 134 3.65 -1.96 -5.88
N ALA A 135 2.59 -2.25 -5.13
CA ALA A 135 1.51 -3.12 -5.56
C ALA A 135 0.40 -2.32 -6.24
N ALA A 136 0.19 -2.49 -7.54
CA ALA A 136 -0.80 -1.78 -8.34
C ALA A 136 -0.76 -0.25 -8.13
N ALA A 137 0.43 0.34 -8.02
CA ALA A 137 0.62 1.72 -7.58
C ALA A 137 0.05 2.75 -8.58
N SER A 138 -0.65 3.76 -8.06
CA SER A 138 -1.38 4.73 -8.89
C SER A 138 -0.53 5.89 -9.44
N GLY A 139 0.78 5.89 -9.19
CA GLY A 139 1.68 7.04 -9.42
C GLY A 139 1.75 7.58 -10.85
N LEU A 140 1.51 6.73 -11.85
CA LEU A 140 1.54 7.11 -13.28
C LEU A 140 0.15 7.07 -13.96
N VAL A 141 -0.93 6.99 -13.18
CA VAL A 141 -2.28 6.93 -13.74
C VAL A 141 -2.69 8.30 -14.26
N ARG A 142 -2.55 8.51 -15.58
CA ARG A 142 -3.09 9.69 -16.26
C ARG A 142 -4.53 9.40 -16.70
N SER A 143 -5.49 9.93 -15.95
CA SER A 143 -6.93 9.78 -16.21
C SER A 143 -7.68 11.01 -15.69
N ASP A 144 -8.98 11.09 -16.01
CA ASP A 144 -9.93 11.99 -15.38
C ASP A 144 -10.88 11.21 -14.44
N VAL A 145 -11.59 11.94 -13.58
CA VAL A 145 -12.51 11.38 -12.59
C VAL A 145 -13.64 10.57 -13.22
N VAL A 146 -14.13 10.97 -14.41
CA VAL A 146 -15.23 10.30 -15.10
C VAL A 146 -14.76 8.96 -15.63
N ARG A 147 -13.61 8.94 -16.31
CA ARG A 147 -12.99 7.72 -16.82
C ARG A 147 -12.62 6.74 -15.71
N MET A 148 -12.12 7.25 -14.58
CA MET A 148 -11.85 6.41 -13.42
C MET A 148 -13.14 5.81 -12.85
N ALA A 149 -14.21 6.61 -12.72
CA ALA A 149 -15.51 6.12 -12.28
C ALA A 149 -16.08 5.05 -13.22
N MET A 150 -15.92 5.18 -14.54
CA MET A 150 -16.34 4.16 -15.51
C MET A 150 -15.59 2.83 -15.38
N ARG A 151 -14.40 2.82 -14.77
CA ARG A 151 -13.59 1.60 -14.54
C ARG A 151 -13.99 0.87 -13.25
N LEU A 152 -14.65 1.54 -12.30
CA LEU A 152 -15.05 0.94 -11.03
C LEU A 152 -15.94 -0.30 -11.18
N PRO A 153 -16.95 -0.36 -12.08
CA PRO A 153 -17.75 -1.57 -12.28
C PRO A 153 -16.91 -2.76 -12.74
N VAL A 154 -15.96 -2.53 -13.65
CA VAL A 154 -15.08 -3.58 -14.18
C VAL A 154 -14.09 -4.04 -13.09
N ALA A 155 -13.51 -3.11 -12.34
CA ALA A 155 -12.67 -3.45 -11.19
C ALA A 155 -13.45 -4.25 -10.12
N GLY A 156 -14.72 -3.91 -9.91
CA GLY A 156 -15.62 -4.66 -9.03
C GLY A 156 -15.90 -6.08 -9.51
N HIS A 157 -15.98 -6.31 -10.83
CA HIS A 157 -16.17 -7.64 -11.40
C HIS A 157 -15.00 -8.60 -11.09
N TYR A 158 -13.78 -8.07 -11.05
CA TYR A 158 -12.57 -8.84 -10.72
C TYR A 158 -12.18 -8.73 -9.23
N SER A 159 -13.02 -8.12 -8.39
CA SER A 159 -12.76 -8.05 -6.95
C SER A 159 -13.26 -9.33 -6.27
N PRO A 160 -12.47 -9.94 -5.36
CA PRO A 160 -12.91 -11.10 -4.58
C PRO A 160 -14.23 -10.80 -3.84
N LEU A 161 -15.19 -11.71 -3.89
CA LEU A 161 -16.50 -11.49 -3.25
C LEU A 161 -16.39 -11.29 -1.74
N ASP A 162 -15.40 -11.91 -1.09
CA ASP A 162 -15.14 -11.75 0.33
C ASP A 162 -14.47 -10.40 0.70
N PHE A 163 -13.95 -9.68 -0.29
CA PHE A 163 -13.41 -8.32 -0.14
C PHE A 163 -14.51 -7.25 -0.14
N LEU A 164 -15.61 -7.47 -0.87
CA LEU A 164 -16.68 -6.48 -1.05
C LEU A 164 -17.25 -5.93 0.28
N PRO A 165 -17.51 -6.73 1.32
CA PRO A 165 -17.97 -6.21 2.61
C PRO A 165 -16.94 -5.28 3.29
N THR A 166 -15.65 -5.63 3.19
CA THR A 166 -14.55 -4.80 3.72
C THR A 166 -14.46 -3.49 2.95
N LEU A 167 -14.48 -3.54 1.62
CA LEU A 167 -14.48 -2.35 0.76
C LEU A 167 -15.65 -1.42 1.06
N ALA A 168 -16.88 -1.96 1.12
CA ALA A 168 -18.08 -1.17 1.38
C ALA A 168 -18.03 -0.47 2.75
N MET A 169 -17.60 -1.20 3.77
CA MET A 169 -17.46 -0.66 5.13
C MET A 169 -16.37 0.43 5.20
N ASP A 170 -15.22 0.21 4.56
CA ASP A 170 -14.13 1.17 4.60
C ASP A 170 -14.44 2.43 3.77
N ALA A 171 -15.10 2.27 2.62
CA ALA A 171 -15.60 3.38 1.82
C ALA A 171 -16.64 4.22 2.60
N PHE A 172 -17.56 3.57 3.32
CA PHE A 172 -18.49 4.26 4.21
C PHE A 172 -17.77 5.04 5.32
N ARG A 173 -16.74 4.45 5.94
CA ARG A 173 -15.94 5.09 6.99
C ARG A 173 -15.13 6.28 6.49
N ALA A 174 -14.54 6.16 5.29
CA ALA A 174 -13.81 7.23 4.63
C ALA A 174 -14.74 8.41 4.31
N GLY A 175 -15.95 8.11 3.84
CA GLY A 175 -16.94 9.10 3.46
C GLY A 175 -16.64 9.75 2.09
N PRO A 176 -17.67 10.25 1.39
CA PRO A 176 -17.55 10.68 -0.01
C PRO A 176 -16.59 11.86 -0.20
N LEU A 177 -16.50 12.77 0.79
CA LEU A 177 -15.60 13.93 0.71
C LEU A 177 -14.13 13.50 0.67
N ASN A 178 -13.71 12.57 1.55
CA ASN A 178 -12.32 12.11 1.57
C ASN A 178 -11.98 11.33 0.30
N LEU A 179 -12.90 10.49 -0.17
CA LEU A 179 -12.73 9.75 -1.43
C LEU A 179 -12.54 10.70 -2.61
N PHE A 180 -13.35 11.75 -2.69
CA PHE A 180 -13.26 12.74 -3.75
C PHE A 180 -11.96 13.55 -3.67
N LEU A 181 -11.62 14.09 -2.49
CA LEU A 181 -10.40 14.89 -2.32
C LEU A 181 -9.13 14.10 -2.64
N SER A 182 -9.00 12.87 -2.14
CA SER A 182 -7.83 12.03 -2.47
C SER A 182 -7.83 11.55 -3.91
N THR A 183 -9.00 11.36 -4.54
CA THR A 183 -9.06 11.11 -5.98
C THR A 183 -8.50 12.29 -6.78
N LEU A 184 -8.89 13.53 -6.46
CA LEU A 184 -8.34 14.72 -7.10
C LEU A 184 -6.84 14.82 -6.89
N ASP A 185 -6.36 14.50 -5.69
CA ASP A 185 -4.93 14.55 -5.36
C ASP A 185 -4.13 13.48 -6.14
N ILE A 186 -4.65 12.25 -6.24
CA ILE A 186 -4.05 11.17 -7.06
C ILE A 186 -3.95 11.59 -8.53
N LEU A 187 -5.04 12.11 -9.11
CA LEU A 187 -5.07 12.48 -10.53
C LEU A 187 -4.30 13.77 -10.83
N GLY A 188 -4.17 14.66 -9.85
CA GLY A 188 -3.40 15.91 -9.95
C GLY A 188 -1.91 15.74 -9.69
N SER A 189 -1.48 14.61 -9.12
CA SER A 189 -0.08 14.33 -8.79
C SER A 189 0.60 13.51 -9.88
N ASP A 190 1.56 14.12 -10.59
CA ASP A 190 2.41 13.41 -11.55
C ASP A 190 3.71 12.96 -10.89
N THR A 191 3.90 11.65 -10.76
CA THR A 191 5.14 11.08 -10.17
C THR A 191 6.22 10.77 -11.22
N THR A 192 5.98 11.00 -12.51
CA THR A 192 6.89 10.61 -13.61
C THR A 192 8.34 11.03 -13.37
N GLU A 193 8.57 12.28 -12.95
CA GLU A 193 9.92 12.78 -12.73
C GLU A 193 10.49 12.38 -11.36
N ILE A 194 9.62 12.16 -10.37
CA ILE A 194 10.09 11.86 -9.02
C ILE A 194 10.55 10.40 -8.89
N ILE A 195 9.87 9.46 -9.56
CA ILE A 195 10.22 8.04 -9.48
C ILE A 195 11.59 7.73 -10.10
N LYS A 196 12.07 8.57 -11.03
CA LYS A 196 13.43 8.47 -11.58
C LYS A 196 14.53 8.68 -10.53
N LYS A 197 14.19 9.31 -9.40
CA LYS A 197 15.13 9.57 -8.29
C LYS A 197 15.16 8.44 -7.27
N ILE A 198 14.28 7.44 -7.38
CA ILE A 198 14.24 6.32 -6.46
C ILE A 198 15.53 5.51 -6.63
N THR A 199 16.25 5.33 -5.52
CA THR A 199 17.48 4.53 -5.45
C THR A 199 17.29 3.23 -4.67
N ALA A 200 16.23 3.13 -3.88
CA ALA A 200 15.89 1.92 -3.15
C ALA A 200 15.53 0.78 -4.13
N PRO A 201 16.04 -0.46 -3.90
CA PRO A 201 15.57 -1.63 -4.62
C PRO A 201 14.05 -1.70 -4.61
N THR A 202 13.45 -1.80 -5.79
CA THR A 202 11.99 -1.72 -5.97
C THR A 202 11.45 -2.91 -6.74
N LEU A 203 10.42 -3.57 -6.20
CA LEU A 203 9.60 -4.55 -6.90
C LEU A 203 8.23 -3.94 -7.22
N LEU A 204 7.86 -3.99 -8.49
CA LEU A 204 6.56 -3.60 -9.00
C LEU A 204 5.72 -4.87 -9.14
N VAL A 205 4.52 -4.89 -8.56
CA VAL A 205 3.61 -6.05 -8.66
C VAL A 205 2.25 -5.58 -9.14
N PHE A 206 1.79 -6.10 -10.27
CA PHE A 206 0.50 -5.74 -10.88
C PHE A 206 -0.29 -6.99 -11.23
N GLY A 207 -1.62 -6.86 -11.36
CA GLY A 207 -2.48 -7.93 -11.84
C GLY A 207 -2.86 -7.72 -13.31
N ASP A 208 -2.85 -8.77 -14.13
CA ASP A 208 -3.17 -8.69 -15.56
C ASP A 208 -4.62 -8.25 -15.85
N ARG A 209 -5.52 -8.39 -14.87
CA ARG A 209 -6.94 -7.99 -14.93
C ARG A 209 -7.21 -6.70 -14.16
N ASP A 210 -6.17 -5.97 -13.75
CA ASP A 210 -6.33 -4.66 -13.14
C ASP A 210 -6.85 -3.64 -14.15
N ASN A 211 -8.14 -3.32 -14.03
CA ASN A 211 -8.81 -2.33 -14.88
C ASN A 211 -8.80 -0.93 -14.26
N LEU A 212 -8.41 -0.79 -13.00
CA LEU A 212 -8.32 0.51 -12.34
C LEU A 212 -6.95 1.14 -12.60
N VAL A 213 -5.89 0.37 -12.37
CA VAL A 213 -4.49 0.72 -12.63
C VAL A 213 -3.90 -0.35 -13.57
N PRO A 214 -4.00 -0.16 -14.89
CA PRO A 214 -3.57 -1.16 -15.86
C PRO A 214 -2.10 -1.59 -15.70
N PRO A 215 -1.73 -2.84 -16.03
CA PRO A 215 -0.34 -3.33 -16.02
C PRO A 215 0.66 -2.43 -16.75
N ALA A 216 0.23 -1.77 -17.82
CA ALA A 216 1.03 -0.79 -18.56
C ALA A 216 1.57 0.36 -17.69
N ALA A 217 0.89 0.69 -16.58
CA ALA A 217 1.43 1.63 -15.59
C ALA A 217 2.66 1.05 -14.88
N GLY A 218 2.62 -0.23 -14.50
CA GLY A 218 3.76 -0.97 -13.95
C GLY A 218 4.92 -1.07 -14.93
N GLU A 219 4.65 -1.36 -16.20
CA GLU A 219 5.66 -1.35 -17.27
C GLU A 219 6.32 0.03 -17.41
N ALA A 220 5.52 1.10 -17.43
CA ALA A 220 6.04 2.46 -17.49
C ALA A 220 6.88 2.83 -16.24
N MET A 221 6.44 2.41 -15.05
CA MET A 221 7.21 2.59 -13.82
C MET A 221 8.53 1.81 -13.88
N HIS A 222 8.53 0.59 -14.41
CA HIS A 222 9.72 -0.24 -14.53
C HIS A 222 10.79 0.39 -15.42
N LEU A 223 10.37 1.02 -16.52
CA LEU A 223 11.26 1.77 -17.41
C LEU A 223 11.88 3.01 -16.75
N LEU A 224 11.19 3.59 -15.76
CA LEU A 224 11.58 4.86 -15.13
C LEU A 224 12.32 4.67 -13.80
N ILE A 225 12.07 3.60 -13.06
CA ILE A 225 12.70 3.32 -11.76
C ILE A 225 13.96 2.47 -11.98
N PRO A 226 15.16 3.02 -11.76
CA PRO A 226 16.41 2.31 -12.01
C PRO A 226 16.51 1.01 -11.21
N GLY A 227 16.84 -0.09 -11.89
CA GLY A 227 17.07 -1.39 -11.24
C GLY A 227 15.83 -1.99 -10.58
N SER A 228 14.63 -1.53 -10.93
CA SER A 228 13.38 -2.15 -10.47
C SER A 228 13.18 -3.54 -11.07
N HIS A 229 12.34 -4.35 -10.43
CA HIS A 229 11.79 -5.59 -11.00
C HIS A 229 10.29 -5.40 -11.24
N LEU A 230 9.73 -6.08 -12.24
CA LEU A 230 8.30 -6.07 -12.53
C LEU A 230 7.76 -7.51 -12.58
N GLU A 231 6.72 -7.77 -11.81
CA GLU A 231 5.98 -9.03 -11.80
C GLU A 231 4.50 -8.77 -12.07
N ILE A 232 3.96 -9.51 -13.04
CA ILE A 232 2.52 -9.51 -13.34
C ILE A 232 1.92 -10.81 -12.83
N ILE A 233 0.92 -10.72 -11.96
CA ILE A 233 0.18 -11.87 -11.44
C ILE A 233 -0.98 -12.15 -12.39
N GLU A 234 -0.91 -13.29 -13.08
CA GLU A 234 -1.97 -13.78 -13.95
C GLU A 234 -3.27 -14.01 -13.16
N GLY A 235 -4.39 -13.57 -13.72
CA GLY A 235 -5.72 -13.67 -13.13
C GLY A 235 -6.02 -12.63 -12.05
N ALA A 236 -5.03 -11.84 -11.59
CA ALA A 236 -5.20 -10.93 -10.48
C ALA A 236 -5.84 -9.59 -10.89
N GLY A 237 -6.77 -9.12 -10.06
CA GLY A 237 -7.35 -7.77 -10.17
C GLY A 237 -6.53 -6.69 -9.45
N HIS A 238 -7.18 -5.54 -9.17
CA HIS A 238 -6.53 -4.38 -8.54
C HIS A 238 -6.04 -4.63 -7.11
N VAL A 239 -6.73 -5.50 -6.36
CA VAL A 239 -6.42 -5.79 -4.95
C VAL A 239 -5.68 -7.12 -4.85
N LEU A 240 -4.60 -7.23 -5.63
CA LEU A 240 -3.82 -8.45 -5.85
C LEU A 240 -3.29 -9.13 -4.58
N MET A 241 -3.00 -8.36 -3.53
CA MET A 241 -2.56 -8.90 -2.24
C MET A 241 -3.68 -9.64 -1.49
N TRP A 242 -4.95 -9.34 -1.81
CA TRP A 242 -6.11 -10.03 -1.27
C TRP A 242 -6.57 -11.16 -2.18
N ASP A 243 -6.57 -10.92 -3.50
CA ASP A 243 -7.05 -11.83 -4.54
C ASP A 243 -6.11 -13.04 -4.72
N HIS A 244 -4.80 -12.79 -4.80
CA HIS A 244 -3.76 -13.80 -4.98
C HIS A 244 -2.73 -13.77 -3.83
N PRO A 245 -3.16 -13.93 -2.56
CA PRO A 245 -2.33 -13.63 -1.39
C PRO A 245 -1.12 -14.56 -1.28
N LYS A 246 -1.25 -15.84 -1.68
CA LYS A 246 -0.12 -16.79 -1.65
C LYS A 246 0.99 -16.36 -2.60
N THR A 247 0.63 -16.01 -3.85
CA THR A 247 1.59 -15.55 -4.86
C THR A 247 2.21 -14.22 -4.45
N PHE A 248 1.39 -13.27 -4.00
CA PHE A 248 1.87 -11.97 -3.54
C PHE A 248 2.82 -12.08 -2.35
N ASN A 249 2.46 -12.86 -1.31
CA ASN A 249 3.31 -13.06 -0.14
C ASN A 249 4.64 -13.73 -0.51
N ARG A 250 4.63 -14.71 -1.42
CA ARG A 250 5.85 -15.33 -1.92
C ARG A 250 6.76 -14.30 -2.57
N LEU A 251 6.26 -13.53 -3.52
CA LEU A 251 7.04 -12.46 -4.17
C LEU A 251 7.58 -11.46 -3.15
N ALA A 252 6.78 -11.09 -2.14
CA ALA A 252 7.21 -10.18 -1.11
C ALA A 252 8.36 -10.74 -0.26
N LEU A 253 8.25 -11.99 0.18
CA LEU A 253 9.32 -12.66 0.94
C LEU A 253 10.58 -12.83 0.09
N ASP A 254 10.43 -13.32 -1.15
CA ASP A 254 11.54 -13.53 -2.09
C ASP A 254 12.32 -12.24 -2.34
N PHE A 255 11.63 -11.09 -2.37
CA PHE A 255 12.26 -9.80 -2.63
C PHE A 255 12.83 -9.10 -1.38
N LEU A 256 12.12 -9.17 -0.26
CA LEU A 256 12.47 -8.43 0.95
C LEU A 256 13.52 -9.14 1.80
N ILE A 257 13.59 -10.47 1.79
CA ILE A 257 14.56 -11.23 2.58
C ILE A 257 15.90 -11.31 1.82
N PRO A 258 17.00 -10.76 2.36
CA PRO A 258 18.31 -10.85 1.71
C PRO A 258 18.73 -12.30 1.45
N GLY A 259 19.26 -12.57 0.25
CA GLY A 259 19.76 -13.89 -0.13
C GLY A 259 18.70 -14.89 -0.61
N VAL A 260 17.41 -14.54 -0.51
CA VAL A 260 16.35 -15.31 -1.18
C VAL A 260 16.28 -14.84 -2.64
N PRO A 261 16.33 -15.76 -3.64
CA PRO A 261 16.21 -15.37 -5.03
C PRO A 261 14.75 -15.00 -5.35
N LEU A 262 14.55 -13.90 -6.08
CA LEU A 262 13.25 -13.59 -6.67
C LEU A 262 12.90 -14.63 -7.73
N VAL A 263 11.87 -15.45 -7.47
CA VAL A 263 11.37 -16.46 -8.43
C VAL A 263 10.17 -15.88 -9.18
N PRO A 264 10.28 -15.60 -10.49
CA PRO A 264 9.21 -14.99 -11.28
C PRO A 264 7.89 -15.76 -11.25
N THR A 265 6.76 -15.09 -11.44
CA THR A 265 5.43 -15.73 -11.50
C THR A 265 5.19 -16.52 -12.79
N ALA A 266 5.89 -16.18 -13.87
CA ALA A 266 5.84 -16.86 -15.16
C ALA A 266 7.26 -16.93 -15.78
N ALA A 267 7.50 -17.91 -16.66
CA ALA A 267 8.73 -17.95 -17.46
C ALA A 267 8.83 -16.68 -18.33
N PRO A 268 10.03 -16.10 -18.54
CA PRO A 268 10.18 -14.87 -19.30
C PRO A 268 9.50 -15.02 -20.66
N VAL A 269 8.56 -14.11 -20.96
CA VAL A 269 8.01 -13.96 -22.30
C VAL A 269 9.19 -13.57 -23.19
N ARG A 270 9.61 -14.52 -24.04
CA ARG A 270 10.68 -14.34 -25.01
C ARG A 270 10.29 -13.36 -26.11
#